data_AF-A0A4Q7WUW2-F1
#
_entry.id   AF-A0A4Q7WUW2-F1
#
_cell.length_a   1.000
_cell.length_b   1.000
_cell.length_c   1.000
_cell.angle_alpha   90.00
_cell.angle_beta   90.00
_cell.angle_gamma   90.00
#
_symmetry.space_group_name_H-M   'P 1'
#
loop_
_entity.id
_entity.type
_entity.pdbx_description
1 polymer ?
#
loop_
_entity_poly.entity_id
_entity_poly.type
_entity_poly.pdbx_seq_one_letter_code
_entity_poly.pdbx_strand_id
1 'polypeptide(L)'
;MSDEHVHGYTAEKTSHLKRLRRIEGQIRGLQRMVEEDKYCIDILTQVSAATKALQSFSLELLDEHLSHCVVEAAQKGGPEAEEKVREASDAIARLVRS
;
A
#
# COMPACT_ATOMS: atom_id res chain seq x y z
N MET A 1 8.79 28.66 -11.56
CA MET A 1 9.51 27.68 -12.40
C MET A 1 9.51 26.41 -11.59
N SER A 2 8.72 25.45 -12.05
CA SER A 2 8.35 24.23 -11.35
C SER A 2 9.55 23.29 -11.30
N ASP A 3 10.02 22.95 -10.10
CA ASP A 3 10.98 21.85 -9.93
C ASP A 3 10.26 20.53 -10.15
N GLU A 4 10.33 20.06 -11.39
CA GLU A 4 9.92 18.72 -11.80
C GLU A 4 10.99 17.74 -11.29
N HIS A 5 10.85 17.29 -10.03
CA HIS A 5 11.65 16.21 -9.46
C HIS A 5 11.29 14.87 -10.14
N VAL A 6 11.79 14.67 -11.35
CA VAL A 6 11.90 13.36 -11.99
C VAL A 6 13.25 12.83 -11.56
N HIS A 7 13.34 11.82 -10.69
CA HIS A 7 14.38 10.76 -10.66
C HIS A 7 14.21 9.91 -9.37
N GLY A 8 13.66 8.70 -9.52
CA GLY A 8 13.52 7.68 -8.45
C GLY A 8 12.30 6.77 -8.68
N TYR A 9 11.18 7.36 -9.11
CA TYR A 9 9.87 6.71 -9.13
C TYR A 9 9.70 5.55 -10.14
N THR A 10 10.63 5.27 -11.06
CA THR A 10 10.33 4.40 -12.22
C THR A 10 10.24 2.91 -11.89
N ALA A 11 11.11 2.39 -11.03
CA ALA A 11 11.10 0.97 -10.65
C ALA A 11 10.02 0.67 -9.61
N GLU A 12 9.94 1.48 -8.56
CA GLU A 12 8.95 1.36 -7.46
C GLU A 12 7.53 1.55 -8.00
N LYS A 13 7.26 2.61 -8.78
CA LYS A 13 5.95 2.80 -9.44
C LYS A 13 5.57 1.60 -10.30
N THR A 14 6.51 1.05 -11.08
CA THR A 14 6.21 -0.08 -11.94
C THR A 14 5.86 -1.32 -11.11
N SER A 15 6.58 -1.56 -10.01
CA SER A 15 6.29 -2.63 -9.06
C SER A 15 4.91 -2.45 -8.40
N HIS A 16 4.64 -1.25 -7.87
CA HIS A 16 3.37 -0.86 -7.25
C HIS A 16 2.19 -1.07 -8.20
N LEU A 17 2.30 -0.58 -9.43
CA LEU A 17 1.28 -0.77 -10.46
C LEU A 17 1.08 -2.25 -10.82
N LYS A 18 2.15 -3.05 -10.87
CA LYS A 18 2.06 -4.49 -11.12
C LYS A 18 1.31 -5.22 -10.01
N ARG A 19 1.55 -4.86 -8.74
CA ARG A 19 0.82 -5.41 -7.59
C ARG A 19 -0.65 -5.02 -7.62
N LEU A 20 -0.95 -3.74 -7.86
CA LEU A 20 -2.32 -3.24 -7.96
C LEU A 20 -3.10 -3.94 -9.09
N ARG A 21 -2.49 -4.12 -10.28
CA ARG A 21 -3.11 -4.88 -11.39
C ARG A 21 -3.40 -6.33 -11.02
N ARG A 22 -2.54 -6.97 -10.22
CA ARG A 22 -2.76 -8.33 -9.71
C ARG A 22 -3.95 -8.37 -8.75
N ILE A 23 -4.02 -7.42 -7.82
CA ILE A 23 -5.13 -7.28 -6.87
C ILE A 23 -6.45 -7.06 -7.61
N GLU A 24 -6.46 -6.16 -8.60
CA GLU A 24 -7.61 -5.92 -9.48
C GLU A 24 -8.09 -7.23 -10.15
N GLY A 25 -7.16 -8.05 -10.63
CA GLY A 25 -7.46 -9.38 -11.15
C GLY A 25 -8.11 -10.32 -10.12
N GLN A 26 -7.69 -10.26 -8.85
CA GLN A 26 -8.33 -11.00 -7.76
C GLN A 26 -9.76 -10.53 -7.51
N ILE A 27 -10.00 -9.21 -7.52
CA ILE A 27 -11.35 -8.63 -7.36
C ILE A 27 -12.27 -9.05 -8.51
N ARG A 28 -11.80 -8.99 -9.76
CA ARG A 28 -12.56 -9.52 -10.91
C ARG A 28 -12.82 -11.02 -10.78
N GLY A 29 -11.89 -11.77 -10.19
CA GLY A 29 -12.07 -13.18 -9.87
C GLY A 29 -13.22 -13.41 -8.88
N LEU A 30 -13.26 -12.62 -7.80
CA LEU A 30 -14.33 -12.68 -6.81
C LEU A 30 -15.70 -12.39 -7.41
N GLN A 31 -15.80 -11.38 -8.30
CA GLN A 31 -17.04 -11.08 -9.02
C GLN A 31 -17.56 -12.31 -9.78
N ARG A 32 -16.71 -12.96 -10.58
CA ARG A 32 -17.07 -14.19 -11.30
C ARG A 32 -17.46 -15.33 -10.36
N MET A 33 -16.77 -15.49 -9.23
CA MET A 33 -17.12 -16.54 -8.28
C MET A 33 -18.52 -16.34 -7.69
N VAL A 34 -18.93 -15.10 -7.47
CA VAL A 34 -20.29 -14.78 -7.01
C VAL A 34 -21.31 -15.00 -8.14
N GLU A 35 -21.01 -14.55 -9.35
CA GLU A 35 -21.87 -14.76 -10.53
C GLU A 35 -22.08 -16.25 -10.87
N GLU A 36 -21.09 -17.10 -10.59
CA GLU A 36 -21.11 -18.54 -10.82
C GLU A 36 -21.59 -19.35 -9.60
N ASP A 37 -22.16 -18.69 -8.56
CA ASP A 37 -22.66 -19.32 -7.33
C ASP A 37 -21.64 -20.28 -6.68
N LYS A 38 -20.35 -19.89 -6.66
CA LYS A 38 -19.29 -20.72 -6.04
C LYS A 38 -19.51 -20.88 -4.55
N TYR A 39 -18.95 -21.98 -4.03
CA TYR A 39 -19.02 -22.29 -2.60
C TYR A 39 -18.44 -21.15 -1.75
N CYS A 40 -19.19 -20.75 -0.72
CA CYS A 40 -18.86 -19.56 0.07
C CYS A 40 -17.47 -19.63 0.71
N ILE A 41 -16.99 -20.83 1.08
CA ILE A 41 -15.65 -21.00 1.68
C ILE A 41 -14.53 -20.69 0.67
N ASP A 42 -14.73 -21.00 -0.61
CA ASP A 42 -13.76 -20.68 -1.66
C ASP A 42 -13.72 -19.17 -1.90
N ILE A 43 -14.89 -18.51 -1.89
CA ILE A 43 -15.00 -17.05 -1.99
C ILE A 43 -14.27 -16.40 -0.80
N LEU A 44 -14.51 -16.85 0.43
CA LEU A 44 -13.83 -16.33 1.63
C LEU A 44 -12.31 -16.54 1.60
N THR A 45 -11.86 -17.66 1.05
CA THR A 45 -10.42 -17.93 0.83
C THR A 45 -9.83 -16.91 -0.14
N GLN A 46 -10.54 -16.63 -1.24
CA GLN A 46 -10.08 -15.65 -2.23
C GLN A 46 -10.15 -14.21 -1.73
N VAL A 47 -11.15 -13.85 -0.91
CA VAL A 47 -11.22 -12.57 -0.20
C VAL A 47 -9.98 -12.41 0.69
N SER A 48 -9.67 -13.44 1.49
CA SER A 48 -8.49 -13.43 2.36
C SER A 48 -7.19 -13.24 1.57
N ALA A 49 -7.08 -13.85 0.39
CA ALA A 49 -5.93 -13.68 -0.49
C ALA A 49 -5.82 -12.26 -1.06
N ALA A 50 -6.94 -11.61 -1.41
CA ALA A 50 -6.96 -10.23 -1.88
C ALA A 50 -6.60 -9.25 -0.74
N THR A 51 -7.15 -9.45 0.46
CA THR A 51 -6.83 -8.64 1.65
C THR A 51 -5.35 -8.71 2.00
N LYS A 52 -4.75 -9.91 2.01
CA LYS A 52 -3.30 -10.07 2.25
C LYS A 52 -2.45 -9.36 1.20
N ALA A 53 -2.87 -9.36 -0.07
CA ALA A 53 -2.16 -8.66 -1.12
C ALA A 53 -2.22 -7.13 -0.93
N LEU A 54 -3.37 -6.59 -0.50
CA LEU A 54 -3.53 -5.17 -0.15
C LEU A 54 -2.71 -4.78 1.09
N GLN A 55 -2.67 -5.63 2.11
CA GLN A 55 -1.84 -5.42 3.30
C GLN A 55 -0.35 -5.41 2.94
N SER A 56 0.10 -6.35 2.11
CA SER A 56 1.48 -6.38 1.60
C SER A 56 1.83 -5.12 0.81
N PHE A 57 0.93 -4.64 -0.04
CA PHE A 57 1.13 -3.38 -0.77
C PHE A 57 1.20 -2.17 0.17
N SER A 58 0.34 -2.12 1.20
CA SER A 58 0.32 -1.03 2.17
C SER A 58 1.62 -0.96 2.99
N LEU A 59 2.20 -2.12 3.34
CA LEU A 59 3.49 -2.19 4.02
C LEU A 59 4.65 -1.70 3.15
N GLU A 60 4.63 -1.98 1.85
CA GLU A 60 5.67 -1.49 0.92
C GLU A 60 5.62 0.04 0.77
N LEU A 61 4.43 0.62 0.65
CA LEU A 61 4.28 2.08 0.63
C LEU A 61 4.75 2.74 1.93
N LEU A 62 4.45 2.09 3.06
CA LEU A 62 4.91 2.57 4.36
C LEU A 62 6.43 2.54 4.46
N ASP A 63 7.08 1.46 4.02
CA ASP A 63 8.53 1.33 4.03
C ASP A 63 9.23 2.42 3.19
N GLU A 64 8.67 2.71 2.01
CA GLU A 64 9.12 3.82 1.15
C GLU A 64 8.95 5.18 1.86
N HIS A 65 7.81 5.41 2.51
CA HIS A 65 7.54 6.65 3.24
C HIS A 65 8.48 6.83 4.44
N LEU A 66 8.76 5.76 5.18
CA LEU A 66 9.70 5.78 6.30
C LEU A 66 11.12 6.07 5.79
N SER A 67 11.55 5.42 4.71
CA SER A 67 12.91 5.51 4.17
C SER A 67 13.23 6.87 3.56
N HIS A 68 12.23 7.56 2.99
CA HIS A 68 12.43 8.88 2.37
C HIS A 68 11.94 10.00 3.29
N CYS A 69 10.63 10.13 3.48
CA CYS A 69 10.04 11.29 4.14
C CYS A 69 10.41 11.40 5.62
N VAL A 70 10.41 10.28 6.36
CA VAL A 70 10.71 10.31 7.80
C VAL A 70 12.21 10.45 8.05
N VAL A 71 13.06 9.72 7.31
CA VAL A 71 14.52 9.86 7.44
C VAL A 71 14.99 11.27 7.06
N GLU A 72 14.50 11.84 5.97
CA GLU A 72 14.84 13.21 5.57
C GLU A 72 14.37 14.25 6.60
N ALA A 73 13.15 14.12 7.11
CA ALA A 73 12.65 15.02 8.14
C ALA A 73 13.44 14.88 9.46
N ALA A 74 13.80 13.66 9.85
CA ALA A 74 14.61 13.40 11.05
C ALA A 74 16.01 14.04 10.96
N GLN A 75 16.62 14.10 9.76
CA GLN A 75 17.89 14.79 9.56
C GLN A 75 17.78 16.32 9.72
N LYS A 76 16.63 16.90 9.35
CA LYS A 76 16.36 18.35 9.50
C LYS A 76 15.98 18.73 10.94
N GLY A 77 15.34 17.81 11.67
CA GLY A 77 14.90 18.00 13.05
C GLY A 77 13.74 18.97 13.21
N GLY A 78 13.37 19.25 14.46
CA GLY A 78 12.31 20.19 14.80
C GLY A 78 10.88 19.69 14.54
N PRO A 79 9.89 20.59 14.54
CA PRO A 79 8.47 20.23 14.47
C PRO A 79 8.05 19.41 13.24
N GLU A 80 8.73 19.60 12.10
CA GLU A 80 8.48 18.86 10.87
C GLU A 80 8.82 17.36 11.02
N ALA A 81 9.90 17.04 11.75
CA ALA A 81 10.28 15.66 12.05
C ALA A 81 9.24 14.97 12.93
N GLU A 82 8.77 15.66 13.98
CA GLU A 82 7.73 15.13 14.88
C GLU A 82 6.41 14.89 14.15
N GLU A 83 6.03 15.80 13.24
CA GLU A 83 4.83 15.66 12.43
C GLU A 83 4.90 14.44 11.50
N LYS A 84 6.02 14.23 10.81
CA LYS A 84 6.21 13.07 9.92
C LYS A 84 6.23 11.74 10.65
N VAL A 85 6.84 11.67 11.83
CA VAL A 85 6.78 10.46 12.66
C VAL A 85 5.35 10.17 13.13
N ARG A 86 4.59 11.20 13.52
CA ARG A 86 3.18 11.04 13.91
C ARG A 86 2.32 10.56 12.74
N GLU A 87 2.48 11.14 11.56
CA GLU A 87 1.77 10.74 10.34
C GLU A 87 1.97 9.24 10.04
N ALA A 88 3.22 8.78 10.06
CA ALA A 88 3.56 7.38 9.85
C ALA A 88 2.97 6.46 10.93
N SER A 89 3.02 6.88 12.21
CA SER A 89 2.46 6.13 13.34
C SER A 89 0.94 5.96 13.21
N ASP A 90 0.24 7.01 12.79
CA ASP A 90 -1.21 6.98 12.57
C ASP A 90 -1.59 6.07 11.40
N ALA A 91 -0.79 6.07 10.32
CA ALA A 91 -0.98 5.18 9.18
C ALA A 91 -0.82 3.70 9.59
N ILE A 92 0.23 3.36 10.34
CA ILE A 92 0.45 2.03 10.90
C ILE A 92 -0.73 1.61 11.78
N ALA A 93 -1.18 2.50 12.65
CA ALA A 93 -2.27 2.21 13.56
C ALA A 93 -3.58 1.86 12.82
N ARG A 94 -3.85 2.51 11.67
CA ARG A 94 -4.99 2.17 10.81
C ARG A 94 -4.81 0.80 10.15
N LEU A 95 -3.60 0.49 9.66
CA LEU A 95 -3.30 -0.79 9.00
C LEU A 95 -3.39 -2.00 9.93
N VAL A 96 -2.99 -1.86 11.20
CA VAL A 96 -3.06 -2.96 12.19
C VAL A 96 -4.49 -3.25 12.64
N ARG A 97 -5.40 -2.27 12.52
CA ARG A 97 -6.81 -2.40 12.92
C ARG A 97 -7.73 -2.92 11.81
N SER A 98 -7.25 -3.01 10.57
CA SER A 98 -8.00 -3.49 9.40
C SER A 98 -7.81 -5.00 9.16
#